data_AF-A0A093W6N9-F1
#
_entry.id   AF-A0A093W6N9-F1
#
_cell.length_a   1.000
_cell.length_b   1.000
_cell.length_c   1.000
_cell.angle_alpha   90.00
_cell.angle_beta   90.00
_cell.angle_gamma   90.00
#
_symmetry.space_group_name_H-M   'P 1'
#
loop_
_entity.id
_entity.type
_entity.pdbx_description
1 polymer ?
#
loop_
_entity_poly.entity_id
_entity_poly.type
_entity_poly.pdbx_seq_one_letter_code
_entity_poly.pdbx_strand_id
1 'polypeptide(L)'
;MRLVAYDINEEAQTKQILSAKEQEVYMSDVPLMTDKGTFVINGTDRVVVNQMHRSPGLFLDHDKGKSHSSGKLLFSCRVIPYRGSWLDLEYDIKDILYFRIDRKRKYRLPLC
;
A
#
# COMPACT_ATOMS: atom_id res chain seq x y z
N MET A 1 13.87 -13.57 17.29
CA MET A 1 12.68 -14.37 16.90
C MET A 1 12.50 -15.47 17.95
N ARG A 2 11.27 -15.84 18.30
CA ARG A 2 10.98 -16.78 19.42
C ARG A 2 10.65 -18.16 18.88
N LEU A 3 11.41 -19.18 19.26
CA LEU A 3 11.07 -20.58 18.98
C LEU A 3 10.21 -21.09 20.14
N VAL A 4 8.97 -21.50 19.84
CA VAL A 4 8.04 -22.02 20.84
C VAL A 4 7.88 -23.52 20.61
N ALA A 5 8.30 -24.33 21.58
CA ALA A 5 8.05 -25.77 21.59
C ALA A 5 6.71 -26.05 22.26
N TYR A 6 5.84 -26.79 21.57
CA TYR A 6 4.53 -27.19 22.08
C TYR A 6 4.54 -28.67 22.43
N ASP A 7 3.96 -29.02 23.57
CA ASP A 7 3.51 -30.40 23.83
C ASP A 7 2.10 -30.55 23.27
N ILE A 8 1.86 -31.64 22.55
CA ILE A 8 0.55 -31.98 22.02
C ILE A 8 0.07 -33.21 22.76
N ASN A 9 -0.90 -33.03 23.65
CA ASN A 9 -1.52 -34.14 24.35
C ASN A 9 -2.74 -34.61 23.54
N GLU A 10 -2.60 -35.71 22.79
CA GLU A 10 -3.60 -36.20 21.83
C GLU A 10 -4.91 -36.64 22.50
N GLU A 11 -4.88 -37.09 23.75
CA GLU A 11 -6.06 -37.56 24.49
C GLU A 11 -6.94 -36.40 25.01
N ALA A 12 -6.33 -35.27 25.38
CA ALA A 12 -7.03 -34.11 25.93
C ALA A 12 -7.25 -33.00 24.90
N GLN A 13 -6.80 -33.18 23.65
CA GLN A 13 -6.89 -32.20 22.57
C GLN A 13 -6.34 -30.80 22.94
N THR A 14 -5.37 -30.74 23.86
CA THR A 14 -4.80 -29.49 24.38
C THR A 14 -3.36 -29.29 23.90
N LYS A 15 -3.05 -28.07 23.45
CA LYS A 15 -1.68 -27.62 23.15
C LYS A 15 -1.15 -26.82 24.34
N GLN A 16 -0.09 -27.31 24.98
CA GLN A 16 0.58 -26.57 26.05
C GLN A 16 1.97 -26.11 25.59
N ILE A 17 2.36 -24.90 25.98
CA ILE A 17 3.68 -24.34 25.66
C ILE A 17 4.68 -24.90 26.69
N LEU A 18 5.61 -25.76 26.25
CA LEU A 18 6.62 -26.40 27.10
C LEU A 18 7.78 -25.45 27.41
N SER A 19 8.27 -24.78 26.38
CA SER A 19 9.44 -23.90 26.49
C SER A 19 9.45 -22.93 25.33
N ALA A 20 9.82 -21.69 25.61
CA ALA A 20 10.08 -20.73 24.58
C ALA A 20 11.46 -20.13 24.79
N LYS A 21 12.34 -20.30 23.80
CA LYS A 21 13.68 -19.73 23.80
C LYS A 21 13.73 -18.58 22.81
N GLU A 22 14.20 -17.44 23.29
CA GLU A 22 14.59 -16.33 22.43
C GLU A 22 16.00 -16.58 21.93
N GLN A 23 16.17 -16.51 20.62
CA GLN A 23 17.47 -16.63 19.98
C GLN A 23 17.62 -15.50 18.97
N GLU A 24 18.83 -14.99 18.89
CA GLU A 24 19.25 -14.11 17.82
C GLU A 24 19.35 -14.92 16.53
N VAL A 25 18.57 -14.50 15.53
CA VAL A 25 18.57 -15.12 14.21
C VAL A 25 19.22 -14.13 13.26
N TYR A 26 20.29 -14.57 12.62
CA TYR A 26 20.92 -13.81 11.55
C TYR A 26 20.00 -13.82 10.32
N MET A 27 19.66 -12.62 9.81
CA MET A 27 18.82 -12.46 8.61
C MET A 27 19.68 -12.16 7.38
N SER A 28 20.40 -11.04 7.42
CA SER A 28 21.32 -10.58 6.39
C SER A 28 22.05 -9.33 6.86
N ASP A 29 23.15 -8.99 6.21
CA ASP A 29 23.82 -7.70 6.40
C ASP A 29 23.04 -6.58 5.68
N VAL A 30 22.93 -5.43 6.34
CA VAL A 30 22.34 -4.22 5.77
C VAL A 30 23.47 -3.23 5.45
N PRO A 31 23.59 -2.73 4.20
CA PRO A 31 24.62 -1.76 3.84
C PRO A 31 24.51 -0.51 4.71
N LEU A 32 25.60 -0.13 5.37
CA LEU A 32 25.68 1.08 6.17
C LEU A 32 26.06 2.28 5.29
N MET A 33 25.51 3.43 5.66
CA MET A 33 25.80 4.69 4.99
C MET A 33 27.18 5.21 5.42
N THR A 34 28.00 5.63 4.46
CA THR A 34 29.28 6.30 4.73
C THR A 34 29.07 7.75 5.15
N ASP A 35 30.10 8.40 5.70
CA ASP A 35 30.07 9.83 6.04
C ASP A 35 29.78 10.75 4.84
N LYS A 36 29.97 10.25 3.61
CA LYS A 36 29.67 10.96 2.37
C LYS A 36 28.22 10.80 1.91
N GLY A 37 27.40 10.01 2.62
CA GLY A 37 26.02 9.70 2.22
C GLY A 37 25.92 8.67 1.09
N THR A 38 26.96 7.88 0.85
CA THR A 38 26.98 6.79 -0.14
C THR A 38 26.84 5.43 0.52
N PHE A 39 26.50 4.42 -0.27
CA PHE A 39 26.47 3.01 0.13
C PHE A 39 27.42 2.21 -0.78
N VAL A 40 28.25 1.34 -0.21
CA VAL A 40 29.12 0.45 -0.98
C VAL A 40 28.36 -0.80 -1.37
N ILE A 41 28.05 -0.96 -2.66
CA ILE A 41 27.35 -2.12 -3.21
C ILE A 41 28.26 -2.81 -4.22
N ASN A 42 28.66 -4.06 -3.94
CA ASN A 42 29.59 -4.84 -4.76
C ASN A 42 30.91 -4.09 -5.05
N GLY A 43 31.45 -3.38 -4.06
CA GLY A 43 32.72 -2.64 -4.19
C GLY A 43 32.62 -1.30 -4.93
N THR A 44 31.42 -0.85 -5.30
CA THR A 44 31.19 0.45 -5.95
C THR A 44 30.30 1.35 -5.09
N ASP A 45 30.63 2.64 -5.00
CA ASP A 45 29.79 3.64 -4.33
C ASP A 45 28.48 3.87 -5.09
N ARG A 46 27.36 3.83 -4.37
CA ARG A 46 26.01 4.08 -4.87
C ARG A 46 25.34 5.15 -4.01
N VAL A 47 24.46 5.92 -4.62
CA VAL A 47 23.64 6.93 -3.95
C VAL A 47 22.17 6.57 -4.14
N VAL A 48 21.39 6.67 -3.06
CA VAL A 48 19.94 6.54 -3.10
C VAL A 48 19.35 7.93 -3.31
N VAL A 49 18.58 8.11 -4.39
CA VAL A 49 17.87 9.36 -4.65
C VAL A 49 16.54 9.39 -3.91
N ASN A 50 16.17 10.54 -3.38
CA ASN A 50 14.86 10.70 -2.75
C ASN A 50 13.75 10.64 -3.80
N GLN A 51 12.72 9.84 -3.55
CA GLN A 51 11.55 9.76 -4.40
C GLN A 51 10.49 10.76 -3.93
N MET A 52 10.03 11.61 -4.84
CA MET A 52 8.84 12.42 -4.61
C MET A 52 7.60 11.63 -5.03
N HIS A 53 6.78 11.22 -4.06
CA HIS A 53 5.48 10.59 -4.31
C HIS A 53 4.35 11.39 -3.65
N ARG A 54 3.12 11.19 -4.13
CA ARG A 54 1.92 11.77 -3.49
C ARG A 54 1.69 11.09 -2.15
N SER A 55 1.42 11.87 -1.11
CA SER A 55 1.08 11.33 0.20
C SER A 55 -0.17 10.45 0.11
N PRO A 56 -0.27 9.39 0.93
CA PRO A 56 -1.52 8.68 1.12
C PRO A 56 -2.62 9.65 1.56
N GLY A 57 -3.84 9.44 1.08
CA GLY A 57 -4.98 10.29 1.43
C GLY A 57 -6.06 10.35 0.37
N LEU A 58 -6.96 11.32 0.56
CA LEU A 58 -8.09 11.61 -0.32
C LEU A 58 -7.76 12.81 -1.20
N PHE A 59 -7.89 12.65 -2.51
CA PHE A 59 -7.66 13.72 -3.49
C PHE A 59 -8.97 14.01 -4.21
N LEU A 60 -9.42 15.27 -4.13
CA LEU A 60 -10.59 15.75 -4.85
C LEU A 60 -10.12 16.60 -6.03
N ASP A 61 -10.65 16.33 -7.22
CA ASP A 61 -10.32 17.05 -8.44
C ASP A 61 -11.56 17.26 -9.32
N HIS A 62 -11.47 18.18 -10.27
CA HIS A 62 -12.51 18.47 -11.25
C HIS A 62 -11.88 18.73 -12.61
N ASP A 63 -12.56 18.30 -13.68
CA ASP A 63 -12.04 18.37 -15.05
C ASP A 63 -12.06 19.80 -15.65
N LYS A 64 -12.52 20.80 -14.90
CA LYS A 64 -12.73 22.19 -15.34
C LYS A 64 -13.61 22.29 -16.60
N GLY A 65 -14.52 21.34 -16.80
CA GLY A 65 -15.43 21.29 -17.95
C GLY A 65 -14.74 20.91 -19.26
N LYS A 66 -13.50 20.39 -19.22
CA LYS A 66 -12.74 20.01 -20.42
C LYS A 66 -13.12 18.65 -20.96
N SER A 67 -13.71 17.77 -20.15
CA SER A 67 -13.94 16.38 -20.56
C SER A 67 -15.18 16.18 -21.42
N HIS A 68 -16.13 17.13 -21.42
CA HIS A 68 -17.37 17.00 -22.19
C HIS A 68 -17.84 18.35 -22.75
N SER A 69 -18.40 18.34 -23.95
CA SER A 69 -18.85 19.53 -24.68
C SER A 69 -20.00 20.28 -24.00
N SER A 70 -20.67 19.67 -23.02
CA SER A 70 -21.69 20.35 -22.21
C SER A 70 -21.12 21.42 -21.26
N GLY A 71 -19.79 21.46 -21.06
CA GLY A 71 -19.14 22.40 -20.14
C GLY A 71 -19.43 22.12 -18.66
N LYS A 72 -20.10 21.01 -18.34
CA LYS A 72 -20.40 20.61 -16.97
C LYS A 72 -19.11 20.18 -16.27
N LEU A 73 -18.92 20.66 -15.03
CA LEU A 73 -17.81 20.24 -14.19
C LEU A 73 -18.02 18.80 -13.73
N LEU A 74 -17.08 17.92 -14.04
CA LEU A 74 -17.07 16.54 -13.56
C LEU A 74 -16.11 16.42 -12.40
N PHE A 75 -16.64 16.08 -11.23
CA PHE A 75 -15.87 15.85 -10.01
C PHE A 75 -15.39 14.41 -9.94
N SER A 76 -14.18 14.26 -9.43
CA SER A 76 -13.58 12.96 -9.14
C SER A 76 -12.91 12.98 -7.77
N CYS A 77 -12.86 11.80 -7.15
CA CYS A 77 -12.28 11.58 -5.85
C CYS A 77 -11.39 10.33 -5.94
N ARG A 78 -10.13 10.47 -5.53
CA ARG A 78 -9.15 9.38 -5.55
C ARG A 78 -8.65 9.11 -4.13
N VAL A 79 -8.77 7.86 -3.70
CA VAL A 79 -8.19 7.36 -2.46
C VAL A 79 -6.87 6.68 -2.78
N ILE A 80 -5.78 7.23 -2.23
CA ILE A 80 -4.43 6.65 -2.33
C ILE A 80 -4.08 6.04 -0.98
N PRO A 81 -4.07 4.71 -0.82
CA PRO A 81 -3.64 4.08 0.43
C PRO A 81 -2.11 4.07 0.53
N TYR A 82 -1.58 3.94 1.75
CA TYR A 82 -0.15 3.73 1.95
C TYR A 82 0.32 2.37 1.39
N ARG A 83 -0.53 1.34 1.52
CA ARG A 83 -0.36 0.02 0.92
C ARG A 83 -1.73 -0.51 0.48
N GLY A 84 -1.80 -1.13 -0.70
CA GLY A 84 -3.02 -1.74 -1.22
C GLY A 84 -3.56 -1.07 -2.48
N SER A 85 -4.78 -1.46 -2.86
CA SER A 85 -5.42 -1.03 -4.10
C SER A 85 -5.94 0.41 -4.05
N TRP A 86 -5.85 1.10 -5.18
CA TRP A 86 -6.34 2.46 -5.33
C TRP A 86 -7.83 2.45 -5.64
N LEU A 87 -8.59 3.38 -5.05
CA LEU A 87 -10.01 3.57 -5.34
C LEU A 87 -10.23 4.92 -6.02
N ASP A 88 -10.78 4.87 -7.22
CA ASP A 88 -11.20 6.05 -7.98
C ASP A 88 -12.74 6.12 -7.98
N LEU A 89 -13.28 7.28 -7.62
CA LEU A 89 -14.69 7.63 -7.71
C LEU A 89 -14.84 8.79 -8.69
N GLU A 90 -15.79 8.70 -9.62
CA GLU A 90 -15.99 9.72 -10.64
C GLU A 90 -17.46 9.90 -10.98
N TYR A 91 -17.86 11.15 -11.19
CA TYR A 91 -19.17 11.46 -11.74
C TYR A 91 -19.15 11.47 -13.27
N ASP A 92 -20.20 10.92 -13.85
CA ASP A 92 -20.52 11.07 -15.27
C ASP A 92 -21.44 12.28 -15.52
N ILE A 93 -21.59 12.69 -16.78
CA ILE A 93 -22.42 13.82 -17.19
C ILE A 93 -23.88 13.64 -16.77
N LYS A 94 -24.35 12.39 -16.73
CA LYS A 94 -25.70 11.98 -16.31
C LYS A 94 -25.89 11.92 -14.78
N ASP A 95 -24.96 12.48 -14.00
CA ASP A 95 -24.97 12.44 -12.53
C ASP A 95 -24.92 11.02 -11.94
N ILE A 96 -24.38 10.08 -12.72
CA ILE A 96 -24.17 8.70 -12.27
C ILE A 96 -22.79 8.60 -11.66
N LEU A 97 -22.71 8.09 -10.44
CA LEU A 97 -21.45 7.82 -9.75
C LEU A 97 -20.89 6.47 -10.22
N TYR A 98 -19.61 6.49 -10.61
CA TYR A 98 -18.85 5.30 -10.95
C TYR A 98 -17.68 5.13 -9.98
N PHE A 99 -17.30 3.87 -9.76
CA PHE A 99 -16.07 3.53 -9.07
C PHE A 99 -15.17 2.64 -9.92
N ARG A 100 -13.86 2.73 -9.69
CA ARG A 100 -12.83 1.86 -10.26
C ARG A 100 -11.83 1.48 -9.18
N ILE A 101 -11.40 0.23 -9.21
CA ILE A 101 -10.31 -0.26 -8.37
C ILE A 101 -9.09 -0.44 -9.27
N ASP A 102 -7.93 0.09 -8.86
CA ASP A 102 -6.66 -0.01 -9.58
C ASP A 102 -6.74 0.45 -11.05
N ARG A 103 -7.57 1.46 -11.33
CA ARG A 103 -7.87 1.96 -12.69
C ARG A 103 -8.38 0.88 -13.67
N LYS A 104 -8.93 -0.23 -13.15
CA LYS A 104 -9.56 -1.29 -13.95
C LYS A 104 -10.95 -0.85 -14.43
N ARG A 105 -11.80 -1.83 -14.78
CA ARG A 105 -13.15 -1.61 -15.32
C ARG A 105 -13.97 -0.69 -14.41
N LYS A 106 -14.74 0.21 -15.03
CA LYS A 106 -15.75 1.05 -14.36
C LYS A 106 -16.94 0.22 -13.92
N TYR A 107 -17.37 0.43 -12.69
CA TYR A 107 -18.62 -0.10 -12.16
C TYR A 107 -19.49 1.05 -11.69
N ARG A 108 -20.79 0.97 -12.01
CA ARG A 108 -21.77 1.93 -11.53
C ARG A 108 -21.98 1.71 -10.04
N LEU A 109 -21.90 2.77 -9.24
CA LEU A 109 -22.35 2.74 -7.86
C LEU A 109 -23.84 3.11 -7.85
N PRO A 110 -24.75 2.20 -7.43
CA PRO A 110 -26.13 2.58 -7.21
C PRO A 110 -26.18 3.50 -6.01
N LEU A 111 -26.46 4.78 -6.23
CA LEU A 111 -26.95 5.67 -5.19
C LEU A 111 -28.39 5.24 -4.92
N CYS A 112 -28.72 4.96 -3.66
CA CYS A 112 -30.06 4.56 -3.21
C CYS A 112 -31.13 5.58 -3.62
#